data_AF-A0A1F4U5E6-F1
#
_entry.id   AF-A0A1F4U5E6-F1
#
_cell.length_a   1.000
_cell.length_b   1.000
_cell.length_c   1.000
_cell.angle_alpha   90.00
_cell.angle_beta   90.00
_cell.angle_gamma   90.00
#
_symmetry.space_group_name_H-M   'P 1'
#
loop_
_entity.id
_entity.type
_entity.pdbx_description
1 polymer ?
#
loop_
_entity_poly.entity_id
_entity_poly.type
_entity_poly.pdbx_seq_one_letter_code
_entity_poly.pdbx_strand_id
1 'polypeptide(L)'
;MINNRYFMVLSNSQSFSVPLTYADNTEYEFLSVGDPPQSGSQESYYTKYYSTWNGYIELNNNGYYLTKGPFTYETTATPEPLSLFDGNTNTLKFDFRLDRIFGTSIPDTIYFDLITVSYPLSGSKRTQDLLYPDRLPIPKGSSAEKSGSDLSDTTLNSSLDITGWKVRIQ
;
A
#
# COMPACT_ATOMS: atom_id res chain seq x y z
N MET A 1 -6.33 20.58 4.28
CA MET A 1 -5.06 19.90 4.59
C MET A 1 -5.03 18.63 3.75
N ILE A 2 -4.00 18.46 2.91
CA ILE A 2 -3.77 17.20 2.21
C ILE A 2 -3.20 16.22 3.25
N ASN A 3 -3.82 15.06 3.40
CA ASN A 3 -3.30 13.99 4.25
C ASN A 3 -2.58 13.03 3.32
N ASN A 4 -1.26 13.17 3.18
CA ASN A 4 -0.48 12.23 2.37
C ASN A 4 -0.50 10.87 3.08
N ARG A 5 -0.86 9.81 2.34
CA ARG A 5 -0.85 8.45 2.85
C ARG A 5 0.15 7.60 2.11
N TYR A 6 0.59 6.56 2.77
CA TYR A 6 1.50 5.57 2.22
C TYR A 6 0.86 4.22 2.35
N PHE A 7 0.97 3.41 1.31
CA PHE A 7 0.40 2.07 1.27
C PHE A 7 1.49 1.07 0.89
N MET A 8 1.71 0.07 1.72
CA MET A 8 2.42 -1.14 1.33
C MET A 8 1.38 -2.21 1.00
N VAL A 9 1.14 -2.47 -0.29
CA VAL A 9 0.22 -3.51 -0.75
C VAL A 9 0.97 -4.83 -0.82
N LEU A 10 0.39 -5.90 -0.30
CA LEU A 10 1.01 -7.22 -0.21
C LEU A 10 0.17 -8.26 -0.95
N SER A 11 0.83 -9.09 -1.76
CA SER A 11 0.19 -10.20 -2.48
C SER A 11 1.07 -11.44 -2.53
N ASN A 12 0.46 -12.61 -2.68
CA ASN A 12 1.14 -13.87 -2.98
C ASN A 12 1.27 -14.12 -4.48
N SER A 13 0.71 -13.24 -5.32
CA SER A 13 0.82 -13.29 -6.78
C SER A 13 1.62 -12.11 -7.28
N GLN A 14 2.56 -12.33 -8.21
CA GLN A 14 3.24 -11.23 -8.90
C GLN A 14 2.28 -10.44 -9.79
N SER A 15 1.15 -11.02 -10.20
CA SER A 15 0.19 -10.39 -11.10
C SER A 15 -0.83 -9.49 -10.40
N PHE A 16 -0.61 -9.11 -9.13
CA PHE A 16 -1.55 -8.25 -8.43
C PHE A 16 -1.63 -6.86 -9.07
N SER A 17 -2.80 -6.24 -8.94
CA SER A 17 -3.13 -4.99 -9.61
C SER A 17 -3.29 -3.89 -8.57
N VAL A 18 -2.51 -2.82 -8.70
CA VAL A 18 -2.69 -1.58 -7.94
C VAL A 18 -3.24 -0.49 -8.86
N PRO A 19 -4.13 0.37 -8.36
CA PRO A 19 -4.61 1.51 -9.13
C PRO A 19 -3.51 2.55 -9.25
N LEU A 20 -2.99 2.73 -10.46
CA LEU A 20 -2.07 3.81 -10.78
C LEU A 20 -2.86 4.95 -11.39
N THR A 21 -2.80 6.11 -10.74
CA THR A 21 -3.56 7.27 -11.15
C THR A 21 -2.71 8.08 -12.11
N TYR A 22 -3.12 8.18 -13.37
CA TYR A 22 -2.49 9.09 -14.33
C TYR A 22 -2.99 10.52 -14.09
N ALA A 23 -2.18 11.53 -14.39
CA ALA A 23 -2.47 12.93 -14.07
C ALA A 23 -3.82 13.44 -14.62
N ASP A 24 -4.33 12.83 -15.67
CA ASP A 24 -5.58 13.18 -16.37
C ASP A 24 -6.75 12.23 -16.08
N ASN A 25 -6.54 11.11 -15.39
CA ASN A 25 -7.57 10.09 -15.20
C ASN A 25 -8.13 10.07 -13.78
N THR A 26 -9.38 10.52 -13.62
CA THR A 26 -10.12 10.48 -12.35
C THR A 26 -10.76 9.12 -12.05
N GLU A 27 -10.77 8.18 -12.99
CA GLU A 27 -11.34 6.84 -12.82
C GLU A 27 -10.48 5.93 -11.96
N TYR A 28 -9.18 6.21 -11.88
CA TYR A 28 -8.25 5.44 -11.09
C TYR A 28 -7.98 6.23 -9.83
N GLU A 29 -8.54 5.78 -8.71
CA GLU A 29 -8.22 6.27 -7.38
C GLU A 29 -7.51 5.16 -6.59
N PHE A 30 -6.60 5.54 -5.70
CA PHE A 30 -6.08 4.63 -4.69
C PHE A 30 -6.88 4.83 -3.40
N LEU A 31 -7.69 3.83 -3.05
CA LEU A 31 -8.64 3.90 -1.94
C LEU A 31 -8.16 3.01 -0.79
N SER A 32 -8.49 3.40 0.44
CA SER A 32 -8.57 2.48 1.58
C SER A 32 -9.86 1.68 1.49
N VAL A 33 -9.88 0.47 2.07
CA VAL A 33 -11.06 -0.41 2.01
C VAL A 33 -12.25 0.28 2.70
N GLY A 34 -13.41 0.26 2.04
CA GLY A 34 -14.62 0.94 2.50
C GLY A 34 -14.80 2.37 1.95
N ASP A 35 -13.77 3.00 1.40
CA ASP A 35 -13.93 4.30 0.77
C ASP A 35 -14.69 4.19 -0.57
N PRO A 36 -15.69 5.05 -0.81
CA PRO A 36 -16.40 5.06 -2.08
C PRO A 36 -15.53 5.70 -3.18
N PRO A 37 -15.50 5.14 -4.40
CA PRO A 37 -14.87 5.79 -5.56
C PRO A 37 -15.72 6.99 -6.01
N GLN A 38 -15.07 7.99 -6.59
CA GLN A 38 -15.70 9.17 -7.18
C GLN A 38 -16.41 8.86 -8.50
N SER A 39 -15.94 7.86 -9.23
CA SER A 39 -16.51 7.41 -10.50
C SER A 39 -16.47 5.89 -10.61
N GLY A 40 -17.46 5.32 -11.31
CA GLY A 40 -17.65 3.87 -11.39
C GLY A 40 -18.36 3.28 -10.16
N SER A 41 -18.42 1.95 -10.08
CA SER A 41 -18.99 1.25 -8.92
C SER A 41 -17.92 0.74 -7.97
N GLN A 42 -18.21 0.77 -6.67
CA GLN A 42 -17.34 0.18 -5.64
C GLN A 42 -17.11 -1.32 -5.90
N GLU A 43 -18.14 -2.05 -6.33
CA GLU A 43 -18.01 -3.46 -6.73
C GLU A 43 -16.94 -3.67 -7.82
N SER A 44 -16.96 -2.86 -8.88
CA SER A 44 -15.96 -2.96 -9.97
C SER A 44 -14.55 -2.72 -9.45
N TYR A 45 -14.40 -1.77 -8.53
CA TYR A 45 -13.12 -1.47 -7.90
C TYR A 45 -12.58 -2.66 -7.10
N TYR A 46 -13.43 -3.27 -6.27
CA TYR A 46 -13.07 -4.44 -5.48
C TYR A 46 -12.67 -5.61 -6.38
N THR A 47 -13.46 -5.88 -7.41
CA THR A 47 -13.18 -6.97 -8.36
C THR A 47 -11.86 -6.77 -9.10
N LYS A 48 -11.56 -5.54 -9.52
CA LYS A 48 -10.38 -5.23 -10.33
C LYS A 48 -9.08 -5.16 -9.51
N TYR A 49 -9.11 -4.52 -8.35
CA TYR A 49 -7.90 -4.23 -7.57
C TYR A 49 -7.85 -5.05 -6.28
N TYR A 50 -8.78 -4.82 -5.36
CA TYR A 50 -8.68 -5.38 -4.01
C TYR A 50 -8.74 -6.92 -3.96
N SER A 51 -9.46 -7.57 -4.88
CA SER A 51 -9.51 -9.03 -4.99
C SER A 51 -8.13 -9.67 -5.22
N THR A 52 -7.16 -8.88 -5.72
CA THR A 52 -5.79 -9.32 -6.01
C THR A 52 -4.83 -9.11 -4.84
N TRP A 53 -5.29 -8.45 -3.77
CA TRP A 53 -4.47 -8.12 -2.59
C TRP A 53 -4.72 -9.13 -1.47
N ASN A 54 -3.65 -9.58 -0.82
CA ASN A 54 -3.79 -10.37 0.41
C ASN A 54 -3.93 -9.49 1.65
N GLY A 55 -3.47 -8.24 1.57
CA GLY A 55 -3.61 -7.23 2.60
C GLY A 55 -2.79 -6.00 2.23
N TYR A 56 -2.89 -4.96 3.05
CA TYR A 56 -2.02 -3.80 2.94
C TYR A 56 -1.77 -3.20 4.31
N ILE A 57 -0.71 -2.40 4.38
CA ILE A 57 -0.41 -1.55 5.53
C ILE A 57 -0.53 -0.11 5.06
N GLU A 58 -1.34 0.68 5.76
CA GLU A 58 -1.47 2.11 5.49
C GLU A 58 -0.85 2.94 6.62
N LEU A 59 -0.16 4.02 6.25
CA LEU A 59 0.09 5.13 7.13
C LEU A 59 -1.07 6.12 6.98
N ASN A 60 -1.86 6.29 8.03
CA ASN A 60 -2.84 7.38 8.13
C ASN A 60 -2.50 8.19 9.38
N ASN A 61 -2.53 9.54 9.28
CA ASN A 61 -2.32 10.61 10.29
C ASN A 61 -1.64 10.32 11.65
N ASN A 62 -1.96 9.24 12.34
CA ASN A 62 -1.51 8.91 13.69
C ASN A 62 -0.70 7.60 13.77
N GLY A 63 -0.63 6.78 12.71
CA GLY A 63 0.11 5.52 12.77
C GLY A 63 -0.08 4.60 11.58
N TYR A 64 0.52 3.42 11.73
CA TYR A 64 0.47 2.33 10.76
C TYR A 64 -0.67 1.39 11.12
N TYR A 65 -1.48 1.04 10.12
CA TYR A 65 -2.62 0.15 10.26
C TYR A 65 -2.52 -0.97 9.23
N LEU A 66 -2.72 -2.20 9.68
CA LEU A 66 -2.75 -3.39 8.84
C LEU A 66 -4.19 -3.75 8.54
N THR A 67 -4.52 -3.85 7.26
CA THR A 67 -5.84 -4.28 6.81
C THR A 67 -5.67 -5.60 6.06
N LYS A 68 -6.26 -6.67 6.62
CA LYS A 68 -6.16 -8.03 6.08
C LYS A 68 -7.22 -8.29 5.00
N GLY A 69 -6.81 -8.91 3.89
CA GLY A 69 -7.68 -9.44 2.84
C GLY A 69 -7.86 -10.97 2.88
N PRO A 70 -8.34 -11.61 1.79
CA PRO A 70 -8.77 -10.99 0.54
C PRO A 70 -10.02 -10.14 0.75
N PHE A 71 -10.16 -9.09 -0.06
CA PHE A 71 -11.28 -8.18 0.03
C PHE A 71 -12.35 -8.55 -0.99
N THR A 72 -13.58 -8.72 -0.53
CA THR A 72 -14.74 -8.90 -1.41
C THR A 72 -15.69 -7.74 -1.22
N TYR A 73 -16.44 -7.41 -2.27
CA TYR A 73 -17.48 -6.40 -2.16
C TYR A 73 -18.45 -6.76 -1.02
N GLU A 74 -18.98 -5.74 -0.32
CA GLU A 74 -19.82 -5.87 0.89
C GLU A 74 -19.17 -6.51 2.13
N THR A 75 -17.87 -6.80 2.12
CA THR A 75 -17.16 -7.17 3.35
C THR A 75 -16.54 -5.96 4.03
N THR A 76 -16.80 -5.83 5.33
CA THR A 76 -16.13 -4.85 6.17
C THR A 76 -14.74 -5.37 6.51
N ALA A 77 -13.70 -4.64 6.13
CA ALA A 77 -12.36 -4.86 6.66
C ALA A 77 -12.14 -3.95 7.86
N THR A 78 -11.54 -4.49 8.92
CA THR A 78 -11.22 -3.73 10.13
C THR A 78 -9.71 -3.49 10.16
N PRO A 79 -9.24 -2.24 10.02
CA PRO A 79 -7.82 -1.93 10.16
C PRO A 79 -7.32 -2.20 11.57
N GLU A 80 -6.24 -2.94 11.70
CA GLU A 80 -5.60 -3.27 12.97
C GLU A 80 -4.40 -2.35 13.21
N PRO A 81 -4.30 -1.63 14.33
CA PRO A 81 -3.14 -0.78 14.59
C PRO A 81 -1.86 -1.62 14.74
N LEU A 82 -0.75 -1.13 14.19
CA LEU A 82 0.59 -1.71 14.31
C LEU A 82 1.47 -0.91 15.24
N SER A 83 1.65 0.38 14.94
CA SER A 83 2.51 1.30 15.69
C SER A 83 2.15 2.75 15.38
N LEU A 84 2.54 3.67 16.28
CA LEU A 84 2.38 5.10 16.05
C LEU A 84 3.47 5.60 15.10
N PHE A 85 3.14 6.61 14.30
CA PHE A 85 4.11 7.34 13.50
C PHE A 85 4.55 8.58 14.28
N ASP A 86 5.86 8.76 14.45
CA ASP A 86 6.40 9.84 15.27
C ASP A 86 6.54 11.18 14.51
N GLY A 87 6.34 11.19 13.18
CA GLY A 87 6.30 12.39 12.34
C GLY A 87 7.61 13.17 12.21
N ASN A 88 8.66 12.76 12.92
CA ASN A 88 9.91 13.52 13.06
C ASN A 88 11.05 12.94 12.23
N THR A 89 10.74 12.02 11.31
CA THR A 89 11.73 11.33 10.49
C THR A 89 11.30 11.29 9.03
N ASN A 90 12.29 11.25 8.13
CA ASN A 90 12.07 11.00 6.71
C ASN A 90 12.04 9.49 6.41
N THR A 91 11.72 8.66 7.40
CA THR A 91 11.78 7.20 7.28
C THR A 91 10.49 6.62 7.83
N LEU A 92 9.78 5.89 6.98
CA LEU A 92 8.65 5.10 7.44
C LEU A 92 9.15 3.75 7.95
N LYS A 93 8.80 3.41 9.19
CA LYS A 93 9.23 2.16 9.82
C LYS A 93 8.09 1.57 10.63
N PHE A 94 7.80 0.31 10.35
CA PHE A 94 6.85 -0.50 11.10
C PHE A 94 7.29 -1.96 11.07
N ASP A 95 6.85 -2.73 12.06
CA ASP A 95 7.06 -4.16 12.14
C ASP A 95 5.68 -4.85 12.20
N PHE A 96 5.53 -5.98 11.51
CA PHE A 96 4.31 -6.78 11.57
C PHE A 96 4.64 -8.26 11.37
N ARG A 97 3.72 -9.12 11.78
CA ARG A 97 3.84 -10.56 11.57
C ARG A 97 3.14 -10.99 10.29
N LEU A 98 3.83 -11.77 9.45
CA LEU A 98 3.29 -12.24 8.17
C LEU A 98 2.02 -13.08 8.32
N ASP A 99 1.87 -13.84 9.41
CA ASP A 99 0.67 -14.65 9.68
C ASP A 99 -0.59 -13.81 9.92
N ARG A 100 -0.45 -12.53 10.27
CA ARG A 100 -1.61 -11.61 10.34
C ARG A 100 -2.25 -11.41 8.96
N ILE A 101 -1.48 -11.49 7.88
CA ILE A 101 -1.98 -11.35 6.50
C ILE A 101 -2.23 -12.72 5.88
N PHE A 102 -1.23 -13.61 5.90
CA PHE A 102 -1.25 -14.87 5.16
C PHE A 102 -1.76 -16.06 5.98
N GLY A 103 -2.09 -15.87 7.26
CA GLY A 103 -2.49 -16.95 8.16
C GLY A 103 -1.36 -17.95 8.40
N THR A 104 -1.73 -19.23 8.59
CA THR A 104 -0.77 -20.31 8.84
C THR A 104 -0.01 -20.74 7.59
N SER A 105 -0.52 -20.43 6.39
CA SER A 105 0.08 -20.81 5.11
C SER A 105 0.80 -19.63 4.46
N ILE A 106 1.92 -19.21 5.06
CA ILE A 106 2.74 -18.12 4.52
C ILE A 106 3.40 -18.59 3.21
N PRO A 107 3.17 -17.89 2.08
CA PRO A 107 3.72 -18.25 0.79
C PRO A 107 5.24 -18.15 0.76
N ASP A 108 5.89 -18.92 -0.12
CA ASP A 108 7.34 -18.92 -0.26
C ASP A 108 7.90 -17.62 -0.87
N THR A 109 7.04 -16.83 -1.51
CA THR A 109 7.37 -15.49 -1.99
C THR A 109 6.17 -14.59 -1.79
N ILE A 110 6.43 -13.40 -1.23
CA ILE A 110 5.46 -12.33 -1.07
C ILE A 110 5.88 -11.20 -2.00
N TYR A 111 4.96 -10.66 -2.78
CA TYR A 111 5.18 -9.50 -3.61
C TYR A 111 4.61 -8.27 -2.91
N PHE A 112 5.27 -7.12 -3.09
CA PHE A 112 4.76 -5.87 -2.58
C PHE A 112 4.98 -4.70 -3.54
N ASP A 113 4.11 -3.71 -3.40
CA ASP A 113 4.27 -2.35 -3.91
C ASP A 113 4.25 -1.39 -2.73
N LEU A 114 5.06 -0.33 -2.80
CA LEU A 114 5.00 0.80 -1.89
C LEU A 114 4.55 2.03 -2.69
N ILE A 115 3.43 2.63 -2.28
CA ILE A 115 2.74 3.68 -3.01
C ILE A 115 2.55 4.89 -2.10
N THR A 116 2.82 6.09 -2.60
CA THR A 116 2.36 7.34 -1.95
C THR A 116 1.11 7.84 -2.62
N VAL A 117 0.17 8.35 -1.81
CA VAL A 117 -1.15 8.78 -2.28
C VAL A 117 -1.46 10.15 -1.67
N SER A 118 -1.78 11.11 -2.53
CA SER A 118 -2.45 12.33 -2.11
C SER A 118 -3.87 11.95 -1.69
N TYR A 119 -4.17 12.02 -0.38
CA TYR A 119 -5.41 11.52 0.20
C TYR A 119 -6.24 12.65 0.84
N PRO A 120 -6.77 13.59 0.04
CA PRO A 120 -7.60 14.66 0.58
C PRO A 120 -8.91 14.11 1.16
N LEU A 121 -9.49 14.81 2.14
CA LEU A 121 -10.81 14.46 2.70
C LEU A 121 -11.93 14.54 1.65
N SER A 122 -11.76 15.43 0.67
CA SER A 122 -12.66 15.62 -0.47
C SER A 122 -11.82 15.74 -1.75
N GLY A 123 -12.22 15.04 -2.81
CA GLY A 123 -11.46 15.00 -4.07
C GLY A 123 -10.88 13.61 -4.34
N SER A 124 -10.28 13.46 -5.52
CA SER A 124 -9.75 12.16 -5.96
C SER A 124 -8.52 11.78 -5.15
N LYS A 125 -8.44 10.53 -4.70
CA LYS A 125 -7.25 10.00 -4.02
C LYS A 125 -6.27 9.47 -5.05
N ARG A 126 -5.18 10.20 -5.27
CA ARG A 126 -4.27 9.98 -6.40
C ARG A 126 -2.93 9.44 -5.95
N THR A 127 -2.53 8.32 -6.52
CA THR A 127 -1.14 7.85 -6.49
C THR A 127 -0.23 8.97 -6.99
N GLN A 128 0.76 9.31 -6.18
CA GLN A 128 1.77 10.33 -6.49
C GLN A 128 3.07 9.66 -6.89
N ASP A 129 3.42 8.59 -6.20
CA ASP A 129 4.63 7.82 -6.44
C ASP A 129 4.39 6.33 -6.23
N LEU A 130 5.16 5.51 -6.94
CA LEU A 130 5.19 4.06 -6.86
C LEU A 130 6.65 3.62 -6.91
N LEU A 131 7.05 2.86 -5.89
CA LEU A 131 8.39 2.31 -5.83
C LEU A 131 8.72 1.45 -7.06
N TYR A 132 9.81 1.78 -7.76
CA TYR A 132 10.30 1.05 -8.92
C TYR A 132 11.47 0.09 -8.60
N PRO A 133 11.55 -1.11 -9.22
CA PRO A 133 10.52 -1.74 -10.06
C PRO A 133 9.28 -2.12 -9.24
N ASP A 134 8.13 -2.18 -9.88
CA ASP A 134 6.90 -2.65 -9.22
C ASP A 134 6.93 -4.16 -8.95
N ARG A 135 6.06 -4.61 -8.05
CA ARG A 135 5.85 -5.99 -7.61
C ARG A 135 7.15 -6.64 -7.11
N LEU A 136 7.81 -5.98 -6.18
CA LEU A 136 9.07 -6.46 -5.62
C LEU A 136 8.86 -7.77 -4.84
N PRO A 137 9.60 -8.85 -5.16
CA PRO A 137 9.47 -10.11 -4.46
C PRO A 137 10.27 -10.12 -3.16
N ILE A 138 9.73 -10.71 -2.10
CA ILE A 138 10.40 -10.99 -0.84
C ILE A 138 10.30 -12.52 -0.62
N PRO A 139 11.39 -13.28 -0.86
CA PRO A 139 11.38 -14.71 -0.63
C PRO A 139 11.30 -15.03 0.87
N LYS A 140 10.54 -16.05 1.22
CA LYS A 140 10.49 -16.62 2.56
C LYS A 140 11.80 -17.35 2.82
N GLY A 141 12.58 -16.85 3.76
CA GLY A 141 13.84 -17.45 4.20
C GLY A 141 14.29 -16.80 5.49
N SER A 142 15.06 -17.51 6.30
CA SER A 142 15.65 -16.95 7.52
C SER A 142 16.48 -15.72 7.16
N SER A 143 16.12 -14.55 7.71
CA SER A 143 16.80 -13.26 7.48
C SER A 143 16.78 -12.76 6.02
N ALA A 144 15.68 -12.96 5.30
CA ALA A 144 15.52 -12.35 3.98
C ALA A 144 15.47 -10.82 4.12
N GLU A 145 16.49 -10.13 3.61
CA GLU A 145 16.56 -8.69 3.54
C GLU A 145 16.63 -8.25 2.08
N LYS A 146 15.83 -7.24 1.74
CA LYS A 146 15.97 -6.50 0.50
C LYS A 146 15.94 -5.01 0.76
N SER A 147 16.67 -4.28 -0.05
CA SER A 147 16.68 -2.82 -0.05
C SER A 147 16.96 -2.31 -1.45
N GLY A 148 16.58 -1.08 -1.70
CA GLY A 148 16.84 -0.40 -2.96
C GLY A 148 16.67 1.11 -2.81
N SER A 149 17.07 1.82 -3.86
CA SER A 149 16.81 3.24 -4.06
C SER A 149 15.83 3.39 -5.21
N ASP A 150 15.00 4.42 -5.15
CA ASP A 150 14.26 4.90 -6.31
C ASP A 150 14.89 6.18 -6.86
N LEU A 151 14.48 6.56 -8.06
CA LEU A 151 14.82 7.85 -8.65
C LEU A 151 14.02 8.94 -7.95
N SER A 152 14.71 9.94 -7.40
CA SER A 152 14.03 11.11 -6.86
C SER A 152 13.29 11.86 -7.97
N ASP A 153 11.99 12.05 -7.79
CA ASP A 153 11.17 12.88 -8.66
C ASP A 153 11.07 14.30 -8.10
N THR A 154 11.89 15.19 -8.66
CA THR A 154 11.91 16.62 -8.29
C THR A 154 10.61 17.38 -8.56
N THR A 155 9.66 16.78 -9.29
CA THR A 155 8.34 17.37 -9.54
C THR A 155 7.34 17.06 -8.42
N LEU A 156 7.63 16.06 -7.59
CA LEU A 156 6.81 15.69 -6.43
C LEU A 156 7.20 16.49 -5.19
N ASN A 157 6.26 16.60 -4.26
CA ASN A 157 6.59 17.05 -2.90
C ASN A 157 7.50 16.00 -2.25
N SER A 158 8.55 16.43 -1.54
CA SER A 158 9.46 15.52 -0.84
C SER A 158 8.77 14.56 0.12
N SER A 159 7.59 14.91 0.65
CA SER A 159 6.79 14.02 1.50
C SER A 159 5.96 12.98 0.72
N LEU A 160 6.13 12.90 -0.60
CA LEU A 160 5.45 11.98 -1.51
C LEU A 160 6.44 11.24 -2.43
N ASP A 161 7.71 11.66 -2.46
CA ASP A 161 8.80 11.06 -3.23
C ASP A 161 9.51 9.98 -2.40
N ILE A 162 9.30 8.71 -2.73
CA ILE A 162 9.98 7.56 -2.11
C ILE A 162 11.34 7.44 -2.77
N THR A 163 12.40 7.79 -2.06
CA THR A 163 13.77 7.71 -2.61
C THR A 163 14.51 6.43 -2.24
N GLY A 164 13.96 5.63 -1.33
CA GLY A 164 14.58 4.36 -0.95
C GLY A 164 13.76 3.55 0.04
N TRP A 165 14.10 2.27 0.14
CA TRP A 165 13.35 1.31 0.93
C TRP A 165 14.23 0.18 1.45
N LYS A 166 13.74 -0.47 2.49
CA LYS A 166 14.30 -1.69 3.06
C LYS A 166 13.18 -2.53 3.67
N VAL A 167 13.10 -3.79 3.29
CA VAL A 167 12.21 -4.79 3.89
C VAL A 167 13.05 -5.94 4.42
N ARG A 168 12.73 -6.39 5.64
CA ARG A 168 13.39 -7.53 6.28
C ARG A 168 12.32 -8.47 6.82
N ILE A 169 12.43 -9.76 6.48
CA ILE A 169 11.71 -10.85 7.15
C ILE A 169 12.65 -11.45 8.19
N GLN A 170 12.20 -11.51 9.43
CA GLN A 170 12.92 -12.07 10.57
C GLN A 170 12.31 -13.41 10.99
#